data_AF-A0A350G4C6-F1
#
_entry.id   AF-A0A350G4C6-F1
#
_cell.length_a   1.000
_cell.length_b   1.000
_cell.length_c   1.000
_cell.angle_alpha   90.00
_cell.angle_beta   90.00
_cell.angle_gamma   90.00
#
_symmetry.space_group_name_H-M   'P 1'
#
loop_
_entity.id
_entity.type
_entity.pdbx_description
1 polymer ?
#
loop_
_entity_poly.entity_id
_entity_poly.type
_entity_poly.pdbx_seq_one_letter_code
_entity_poly.pdbx_strand_id
1 'polypeptide(L)'
;MIKLPGLIDPHVHVREPGGTHKEDWDTATQAALAGGVTMILAMPNTKPPIFDESTLNLALDAAKQKARCDYGQFLGAGPDNAGILPALADKAAGLKMYLDSTFGELRLDDMTLWMPHFINFPKSAPIVLHSESRTMAAGILFAAVYDRPVHIAHISLKEEILLIKAAKERGIKVTCEVCPHH
;
A
#
# COMPACT_ATOMS: atom_id res chain seq x y z
N MET A 1 22.07 -9.93 -24.88
CA MET A 1 21.40 -9.15 -23.80
C MET A 1 19.90 -9.18 -24.07
N ILE A 2 19.09 -9.56 -23.07
CA ILE A 2 17.62 -9.50 -23.16
C ILE A 2 17.21 -8.07 -22.79
N LYS A 3 16.32 -7.45 -23.57
CA LYS A 3 15.73 -6.14 -23.26
C LYS A 3 14.36 -6.35 -22.63
N LEU A 4 14.13 -5.72 -21.49
CA LEU A 4 12.86 -5.72 -20.78
C LEU A 4 12.31 -4.28 -20.72
N PRO A 5 10.99 -4.08 -20.58
CA PRO A 5 10.47 -2.79 -20.15
C PRO A 5 10.96 -2.44 -18.74
N GLY A 6 10.78 -1.18 -18.34
CA GLY A 6 11.06 -0.76 -16.97
C GLY A 6 10.18 -1.51 -15.97
N LEU A 7 10.79 -2.09 -14.93
CA LEU A 7 10.08 -2.84 -13.90
C LEU A 7 9.42 -1.87 -12.90
N ILE A 8 8.35 -2.34 -12.25
CA ILE A 8 7.63 -1.59 -11.21
C ILE A 8 7.71 -2.38 -9.91
N ASP A 9 8.11 -1.72 -8.82
CA ASP A 9 8.00 -2.25 -7.47
C ASP A 9 6.83 -1.58 -6.73
N PRO A 10 5.70 -2.27 -6.51
CA PRO A 10 4.51 -1.68 -5.91
C PRO A 10 4.59 -1.55 -4.37
N HIS A 11 5.67 -1.98 -3.72
CA HIS A 11 5.76 -2.01 -2.26
C HIS A 11 7.14 -1.64 -1.73
N VAL A 12 7.42 -0.34 -1.64
CA VAL A 12 8.71 0.17 -1.15
C VAL A 12 8.53 1.01 0.12
N HIS A 13 9.41 0.85 1.10
CA HIS A 13 9.44 1.70 2.28
C HIS A 13 10.62 2.67 2.22
N VAL A 14 10.36 3.90 1.76
CA VAL A 14 11.39 4.94 1.54
C VAL A 14 11.87 5.60 2.84
N ARG A 15 11.09 5.51 3.93
CA ARG A 15 11.41 6.03 5.28
C ARG A 15 11.54 7.56 5.40
N GLU A 16 11.41 8.32 4.32
CA GLU A 16 11.34 9.78 4.35
C GLU A 16 9.90 10.26 4.15
N PRO A 17 9.33 11.07 5.08
CA PRO A 17 9.99 11.83 6.16
C PRO A 17 10.32 11.03 7.45
N GLY A 18 11.29 11.55 8.21
CA GLY A 18 11.57 11.21 9.62
C GLY A 18 12.48 10.01 9.88
N GLY A 19 12.67 9.12 8.92
CA GLY A 19 13.51 7.92 9.01
C GLY A 19 14.74 7.92 8.12
N THR A 20 15.21 9.10 7.68
CA THR A 20 16.23 9.28 6.63
C THR A 20 17.60 8.66 6.93
N HIS A 21 17.91 8.38 8.20
CA HIS A 21 19.12 7.63 8.57
C HIS A 21 19.07 6.15 8.17
N LYS A 22 17.88 5.61 7.87
CA LYS A 22 17.69 4.23 7.41
C LYS A 22 17.69 4.15 5.89
N GLU A 23 16.95 5.06 5.26
CA GLU A 23 16.81 5.21 3.81
C GLU A 23 16.12 6.55 3.53
N ASP A 24 16.33 7.15 2.37
CA ASP A 24 15.61 8.33 1.91
C ASP A 24 15.23 8.25 0.43
N TRP A 25 14.55 9.26 -0.13
CA TRP A 25 14.11 9.22 -1.54
C TRP A 25 15.27 9.14 -2.53
N ASP A 26 16.44 9.70 -2.20
CA ASP A 26 17.62 9.67 -3.07
C ASP A 26 18.20 8.26 -3.11
N THR A 27 18.48 7.68 -1.94
CA THR A 27 19.15 6.39 -1.84
C THR A 27 18.23 5.21 -2.21
N ALA A 28 16.95 5.25 -1.84
CA ALA A 28 15.97 4.22 -2.21
C ALA A 28 15.82 4.09 -3.73
N THR A 29 15.72 5.23 -4.43
CA THR A 29 15.49 5.23 -5.89
C THR A 29 16.76 4.92 -6.68
N GLN A 30 17.95 5.21 -6.14
CA GLN A 30 19.21 4.66 -6.67
C GLN A 30 19.24 3.14 -6.59
N ALA A 31 18.85 2.56 -5.45
CA ALA A 31 18.78 1.12 -5.27
C ALA A 31 17.76 0.48 -6.23
N ALA A 32 16.59 1.10 -6.41
CA ALA A 32 15.58 0.66 -7.36
C ALA A 32 16.13 0.59 -8.80
N LEU A 33 16.75 1.67 -9.28
CA LEU A 33 17.34 1.72 -10.63
C LEU A 33 18.45 0.69 -10.81
N ALA A 34 19.31 0.50 -9.81
CA ALA A 34 20.35 -0.53 -9.84
C ALA A 34 19.76 -1.96 -9.94
N GLY A 35 18.55 -2.18 -9.40
CA GLY A 35 17.78 -3.42 -9.53
C GLY A 35 16.97 -3.53 -10.83
N GLY A 36 17.00 -2.53 -11.72
CA GLY A 36 16.21 -2.50 -12.95
C GLY A 36 14.76 -2.04 -12.77
N VAL A 37 14.41 -1.52 -11.57
CA VAL A 37 13.10 -0.94 -11.27
C VAL A 37 13.13 0.54 -11.65
N THR A 38 12.16 0.96 -12.46
CA THR A 38 12.05 2.33 -12.97
C THR A 38 10.88 3.10 -12.37
N MET A 39 10.00 2.42 -11.63
CA MET A 39 8.94 3.06 -10.85
C MET A 39 8.73 2.34 -9.52
N ILE A 40 8.59 3.09 -8.43
CA ILE A 40 8.29 2.56 -7.10
C ILE A 40 6.98 3.12 -6.55
N LEU A 41 6.27 2.35 -5.73
CA LEU A 41 5.14 2.86 -4.94
C LEU A 41 5.50 2.84 -3.44
N ALA A 42 5.64 4.03 -2.86
CA ALA A 42 6.11 4.21 -1.50
C ALA A 42 4.99 4.05 -0.47
N MET A 43 5.25 3.27 0.57
CA MET A 43 4.32 3.00 1.67
C MET A 43 4.24 4.18 2.66
N PRO A 44 3.08 4.39 3.32
CA PRO A 44 2.79 5.61 4.08
C PRO A 44 3.28 5.60 5.53
N ASN A 45 3.88 4.51 6.01
CA ASN A 45 4.28 4.36 7.42
C ASN A 45 5.63 5.04 7.75
N THR A 46 5.76 6.30 7.34
CA THR A 46 6.86 7.22 7.66
C THR A 46 6.62 7.93 9.00
N LYS A 47 7.44 8.93 9.34
CA LYS A 47 7.24 9.80 10.52
C LYS A 47 7.29 11.28 10.11
N PRO A 48 6.15 12.00 10.08
CA PRO A 48 4.79 11.53 10.33
C PRO A 48 4.30 10.49 9.28
N PRO A 49 3.27 9.68 9.60
CA PRO A 49 2.62 8.82 8.60
C PRO A 49 1.93 9.66 7.52
N ILE A 50 1.86 9.13 6.29
CA ILE A 50 1.25 9.80 5.14
C ILE A 50 -0.25 9.51 5.11
N PHE A 51 -1.04 10.30 5.81
CA PHE A 51 -2.45 9.97 6.11
C PHE A 51 -3.42 11.16 6.00
N ASP A 52 -2.92 12.30 5.53
CA ASP A 52 -3.68 13.53 5.24
C ASP A 52 -3.00 14.30 4.08
N GLU A 53 -3.56 15.44 3.69
CA GLU A 53 -3.00 16.23 2.57
C GLU A 53 -1.63 16.84 2.91
N SER A 54 -1.44 17.26 4.16
CA SER A 54 -0.20 17.91 4.60
C SER A 54 0.99 16.94 4.53
N THR A 55 0.80 15.76 5.10
CA THR A 55 1.80 14.68 5.10
C THR A 55 2.03 14.12 3.71
N LEU A 56 0.99 14.01 2.87
CA LEU A 56 1.14 13.64 1.45
C LEU A 56 2.02 14.64 0.71
N ASN A 57 1.75 15.93 0.84
CA ASN A 57 2.57 16.97 0.20
C ASN A 57 4.02 16.94 0.70
N LEU A 58 4.23 16.72 2.00
CA LEU A 58 5.58 16.60 2.57
C LEU A 58 6.39 15.47 1.91
N ALA A 59 5.78 14.29 1.72
CA ALA A 59 6.44 13.17 1.04
C ALA A 59 6.67 13.45 -0.45
N LEU A 60 5.67 14.00 -1.14
CA LEU A 60 5.76 14.30 -2.58
C LEU A 60 6.79 15.40 -2.88
N ASP A 61 6.92 16.41 -2.02
CA ASP A 61 7.92 17.47 -2.17
C ASP A 61 9.34 16.94 -1.95
N ALA A 62 9.53 16.05 -0.97
CA ALA A 62 10.81 15.37 -0.77
C ALA A 62 11.17 14.47 -1.97
N ALA A 63 10.21 13.67 -2.44
CA ALA A 63 10.36 12.83 -3.63
C ALA A 63 10.72 13.66 -4.86
N LYS A 64 10.03 14.77 -5.10
CA LYS A 64 10.26 15.65 -6.25
C LYS A 64 11.69 16.21 -6.29
N GLN A 65 12.32 16.42 -5.14
CA GLN A 65 13.68 16.95 -5.06
C GLN A 65 14.76 15.88 -5.20
N LYS A 66 14.46 14.63 -4.80
CA LYS A 66 15.47 13.59 -4.56
C LYS A 66 15.31 12.33 -5.39
N ALA A 67 14.09 11.96 -5.77
CA ALA A 67 13.81 10.71 -6.47
C ALA A 67 14.49 10.69 -7.84
N ARG A 68 15.07 9.53 -8.18
CA ARG A 68 15.80 9.32 -9.44
C ARG A 68 15.04 8.47 -10.45
N CYS A 69 13.96 7.82 -10.04
CA CYS A 69 13.03 7.09 -10.89
C CYS A 69 11.61 7.60 -10.66
N ASP A 70 10.66 7.16 -11.49
CA ASP A 70 9.25 7.51 -11.29
C ASP A 70 8.72 6.94 -9.97
N TYR A 71 7.69 7.57 -9.41
CA TYR A 71 7.18 7.18 -8.11
C TYR A 71 5.67 7.44 -7.96
N GLY A 72 5.07 6.70 -7.04
CA GLY A 72 3.77 7.01 -6.44
C GLY A 72 3.86 6.93 -4.92
N GLN A 73 2.99 7.65 -4.22
CA GLN A 73 2.91 7.63 -2.75
C GLN A 73 1.55 7.09 -2.31
N PHE A 74 1.54 6.05 -1.48
CA PHE A 74 0.32 5.57 -0.85
C PHE A 74 -0.15 6.55 0.23
N LEU A 75 -1.47 6.61 0.43
CA LEU A 75 -2.10 7.14 1.65
C LEU A 75 -2.26 6.00 2.67
N GLY A 76 -2.11 6.32 3.94
CA GLY A 76 -2.34 5.43 5.07
C GLY A 76 -3.75 5.61 5.62
N ALA A 77 -4.49 4.52 5.71
CA ALA A 77 -5.76 4.51 6.44
C ALA A 77 -5.47 4.60 7.96
N GLY A 78 -6.07 5.60 8.60
CA GLY A 78 -6.09 5.77 10.05
C GLY A 78 -7.52 5.69 10.60
N PRO A 79 -7.70 5.75 11.93
CA PRO A 79 -9.02 5.62 12.55
C PRO A 79 -9.99 6.74 12.17
N ASP A 80 -9.50 7.97 12.00
CA ASP A 80 -10.36 9.17 11.88
C ASP A 80 -10.27 9.90 10.54
N ASN A 81 -9.62 9.32 9.53
CA ASN A 81 -9.35 10.01 8.25
C ASN A 81 -10.17 9.49 7.05
N ALA A 82 -11.05 8.49 7.23
CA ALA A 82 -11.87 7.93 6.15
C ALA A 82 -12.77 8.94 5.43
N GLY A 83 -13.10 10.08 6.07
CA GLY A 83 -13.87 11.16 5.47
C GLY A 83 -13.06 12.11 4.58
N ILE A 84 -11.74 12.20 4.77
CA ILE A 84 -10.88 13.16 4.05
C ILE A 84 -10.07 12.52 2.92
N LEU A 85 -9.70 11.24 3.05
CA LEU A 85 -8.87 10.54 2.07
C LEU A 85 -9.47 10.44 0.66
N PRO A 86 -10.81 10.35 0.45
CA PRO A 86 -11.38 10.27 -0.90
C PRO A 86 -10.99 11.45 -1.80
N ALA A 87 -10.86 12.66 -1.24
CA ALA A 87 -10.47 13.85 -1.99
C ALA A 87 -9.00 13.84 -2.45
N LEU A 88 -8.19 12.92 -1.91
CA LEU A 88 -6.76 12.80 -2.19
C LEU A 88 -6.44 11.60 -3.10
N ALA A 89 -7.43 10.79 -3.45
CA ALA A 89 -7.23 9.53 -4.18
C ALA A 89 -6.50 9.73 -5.51
N ASP A 90 -6.82 10.78 -6.26
CA ASP A 90 -6.20 11.08 -7.57
C ASP A 90 -4.74 11.57 -7.47
N LYS A 91 -4.29 11.92 -6.26
CA LYS A 91 -2.91 12.36 -5.98
C LYS A 91 -2.04 11.23 -5.39
N ALA A 92 -2.61 10.05 -5.13
CA ALA A 92 -1.96 8.95 -4.43
C ALA A 92 -1.90 7.69 -5.31
N ALA A 93 -0.98 6.78 -4.99
CA ALA A 93 -0.92 5.45 -5.61
C ALA A 93 -2.13 4.57 -5.25
N GLY A 94 -2.76 4.87 -4.10
CA GLY A 94 -3.90 4.16 -3.55
C GLY A 94 -3.95 4.33 -2.04
N LEU A 95 -4.78 3.52 -1.39
CA LEU A 95 -4.90 3.45 0.07
C LEU A 95 -4.25 2.19 0.60
N LYS A 96 -3.30 2.32 1.52
CA LYS A 96 -2.71 1.22 2.27
C LYS A 96 -3.38 1.14 3.64
N MET A 97 -3.94 -0.03 3.96
CA MET A 97 -4.54 -0.34 5.26
C MET A 97 -3.65 -1.35 5.99
N TYR A 98 -3.31 -1.05 7.24
CA TYR A 98 -2.58 -1.97 8.11
C TYR A 98 -3.56 -2.60 9.10
N LEU A 99 -3.96 -3.84 8.80
CA LEU A 99 -5.00 -4.56 9.55
C LEU A 99 -4.43 -5.44 10.66
N ASP A 100 -3.13 -5.72 10.60
CA ASP A 100 -2.36 -6.38 11.66
C ASP A 100 -1.33 -5.40 12.26
N SER A 101 -0.30 -5.96 12.91
CA SER A 101 0.75 -5.20 13.57
C SER A 101 1.42 -4.20 12.63
N THR A 102 1.40 -2.93 13.02
CA THR A 102 2.10 -1.86 12.29
C THR A 102 2.71 -0.86 13.27
N PHE A 103 3.49 0.07 12.73
CA PHE A 103 4.08 1.16 13.49
C PHE A 103 3.14 2.38 13.47
N GLY A 104 2.96 3.01 14.64
CA GLY A 104 2.30 4.30 14.76
C GLY A 104 0.78 4.25 14.61
N GLU A 105 0.20 5.37 14.16
CA GLU A 105 -1.23 5.68 14.19
C GLU A 105 -2.07 4.97 13.11
N LEU A 106 -1.44 4.09 12.31
CA LEU A 106 -2.07 3.45 11.14
C LEU A 106 -2.71 2.09 11.45
N ARG A 107 -2.67 1.64 12.70
CA ARG A 107 -3.21 0.34 13.08
C ARG A 107 -4.73 0.38 13.15
N LEU A 108 -5.38 -0.53 12.43
CA LEU A 108 -6.84 -0.63 12.40
C LEU A 108 -7.29 -1.95 13.05
N ASP A 109 -7.47 -1.94 14.37
CA ASP A 109 -7.72 -3.16 15.18
C ASP A 109 -9.15 -3.68 15.16
N ASP A 110 -10.11 -2.93 14.61
CA ASP A 110 -11.51 -3.34 14.49
C ASP A 110 -12.01 -3.08 13.07
N MET A 111 -12.79 -4.03 12.56
CA MET A 111 -13.57 -3.94 11.33
C MET A 111 -14.41 -2.65 11.26
N THR A 112 -14.92 -2.13 12.38
CA THR A 112 -15.67 -0.86 12.42
C THR A 112 -14.84 0.32 11.90
N LEU A 113 -13.51 0.26 12.00
CA LEU A 113 -12.59 1.24 11.44
C LEU A 113 -12.31 1.00 9.95
N TRP A 114 -12.48 -0.24 9.46
CA TRP A 114 -12.24 -0.58 8.06
C TRP A 114 -13.41 -0.17 7.18
N MET A 115 -14.64 -0.34 7.69
CA MET A 115 -15.88 -0.11 6.93
C MET A 115 -15.93 1.29 6.27
N PRO A 116 -15.63 2.40 6.98
CA PRO A 116 -15.67 3.73 6.39
C PRO A 116 -14.70 3.88 5.21
N HIS A 117 -13.51 3.29 5.27
CA HIS A 117 -12.54 3.30 4.17
C HIS A 117 -13.05 2.54 2.95
N PHE A 118 -13.64 1.36 3.16
CA PHE A 118 -14.23 0.57 2.08
C PHE A 118 -15.43 1.25 1.41
N ILE A 119 -16.22 2.02 2.18
CA ILE A 119 -17.40 2.76 1.69
C ILE A 119 -16.98 4.04 0.96
N ASN A 120 -16.09 4.83 1.56
CA ASN A 120 -15.84 6.20 1.11
C ASN A 120 -14.71 6.31 0.08
N PHE A 121 -13.70 5.44 0.13
CA PHE A 121 -12.56 5.56 -0.78
C PHE A 121 -12.98 5.16 -2.20
N PRO A 122 -12.66 5.95 -3.26
CA PRO A 122 -13.16 5.71 -4.61
C PRO A 122 -12.90 4.29 -5.11
N LYS A 123 -13.91 3.66 -5.75
CA LYS A 123 -13.76 2.30 -6.31
C LYS A 123 -12.79 2.23 -7.48
N SER A 124 -12.51 3.36 -8.13
CA SER A 124 -11.49 3.49 -9.18
C SER A 124 -10.06 3.47 -8.63
N ALA A 125 -9.87 3.73 -7.34
CA ALA A 125 -8.57 3.79 -6.69
C ALA A 125 -8.25 2.48 -5.92
N PRO A 126 -7.00 1.98 -5.95
CA PRO A 126 -6.63 0.74 -5.27
C PRO A 126 -6.72 0.82 -3.75
N ILE A 127 -7.13 -0.29 -3.12
CA ILE A 127 -6.91 -0.56 -1.69
C ILE A 127 -5.95 -1.74 -1.56
N VAL A 128 -4.89 -1.54 -0.80
CA VAL A 128 -3.86 -2.54 -0.47
C VAL A 128 -3.93 -2.86 1.03
N LEU A 129 -4.03 -4.14 1.38
CA LEU A 129 -4.13 -4.61 2.76
C LEU A 129 -2.81 -5.25 3.19
N HIS A 130 -2.23 -4.79 4.29
CA HIS A 130 -1.33 -5.61 5.09
C HIS A 130 -2.21 -6.40 6.04
N SER A 131 -2.33 -7.70 5.77
CA SER A 131 -3.21 -8.61 6.48
C SER A 131 -2.67 -10.03 6.42
N GLU A 132 -2.67 -10.76 7.54
CA GLU A 132 -2.14 -12.11 7.68
C GLU A 132 -3.23 -13.08 8.15
N SER A 133 -3.17 -14.32 7.68
CA SER A 133 -4.04 -15.43 8.13
C SER A 133 -5.53 -15.05 8.24
N ARG A 134 -6.09 -14.98 9.46
CA ARG A 134 -7.51 -14.66 9.72
C ARG A 134 -7.89 -13.24 9.28
N THR A 135 -6.99 -12.29 9.47
CA THR A 135 -7.18 -10.89 9.07
C THR A 135 -7.27 -10.78 7.56
N MET A 136 -6.46 -11.57 6.83
CA MET A 136 -6.54 -11.64 5.37
C MET A 136 -7.88 -12.23 4.89
N ALA A 137 -8.34 -13.31 5.52
CA ALA A 137 -9.66 -13.89 5.21
C ALA A 137 -10.80 -12.87 5.40
N ALA A 138 -10.72 -12.06 6.45
CA ALA A 138 -11.63 -10.94 6.70
C ALA A 138 -11.52 -9.84 5.62
N GLY A 139 -10.32 -9.49 5.17
CA GLY A 139 -10.10 -8.57 4.05
C GLY A 139 -10.74 -9.04 2.73
N ILE A 140 -10.65 -10.34 2.44
CA ILE A 140 -11.34 -10.97 1.29
C ILE A 140 -12.86 -10.88 1.44
N LEU A 141 -13.39 -11.13 2.64
CA LEU A 141 -14.82 -10.98 2.92
C LEU A 141 -15.28 -9.54 2.64
N PHE A 142 -14.50 -8.55 3.06
CA PHE A 142 -14.79 -7.13 2.81
C PHE A 142 -14.82 -6.81 1.31
N ALA A 143 -13.88 -7.35 0.52
CA ALA A 143 -13.91 -7.19 -0.94
C ALA A 143 -15.22 -7.71 -1.56
N ALA A 144 -15.72 -8.84 -1.07
CA ALA A 144 -16.99 -9.41 -1.51
C ALA A 144 -18.20 -8.59 -1.04
N VAL A 145 -18.27 -8.22 0.24
CA VAL A 145 -19.38 -7.47 0.84
C VAL A 145 -19.57 -6.09 0.20
N TYR A 146 -18.46 -5.38 -0.06
CA TYR A 146 -18.51 -4.02 -0.62
C TYR A 146 -18.43 -3.99 -2.16
N ASP A 147 -18.36 -5.17 -2.79
CA ASP A 147 -18.15 -5.34 -4.23
C ASP A 147 -17.06 -4.41 -4.78
N ARG A 148 -15.85 -4.54 -4.23
CA ARG A 148 -14.70 -3.72 -4.65
C ARG A 148 -13.40 -4.53 -4.73
N PRO A 149 -12.49 -4.17 -5.65
CA PRO A 149 -11.19 -4.80 -5.70
C PRO A 149 -10.36 -4.51 -4.45
N VAL A 150 -9.62 -5.51 -3.98
CA VAL A 150 -8.55 -5.37 -2.98
C VAL A 150 -7.27 -6.07 -3.46
N HIS A 151 -6.13 -5.56 -3.00
CA HIS A 151 -4.83 -6.20 -3.17
C HIS A 151 -4.28 -6.61 -1.80
N ILE A 152 -3.86 -7.86 -1.65
CA ILE A 152 -3.25 -8.34 -0.40
C ILE A 152 -1.73 -8.30 -0.54
N ALA A 153 -1.09 -7.53 0.34
CA ALA A 153 0.36 -7.38 0.35
C ALA A 153 1.05 -8.67 0.84
N HIS A 154 2.25 -8.93 0.29
CA HIS A 154 3.28 -9.84 0.79
C HIS A 154 2.79 -11.18 1.38
N ILE A 155 2.08 -11.97 0.58
CA ILE A 155 1.66 -13.33 0.98
C ILE A 155 2.89 -14.17 1.30
N SER A 156 2.83 -14.91 2.42
CA SER A 156 3.97 -15.70 2.92
C SER A 156 3.58 -17.13 3.32
N LEU A 157 2.28 -17.43 3.48
CA LEU A 157 1.82 -18.72 3.98
C LEU A 157 1.04 -19.54 2.94
N LYS A 158 1.18 -20.86 3.03
CA LYS A 158 0.41 -21.82 2.22
C LYS A 158 -1.10 -21.63 2.37
N GLU A 159 -1.58 -21.42 3.59
CA GLU A 159 -3.02 -21.23 3.85
C GLU A 159 -3.57 -19.98 3.15
N GLU A 160 -2.76 -18.92 3.08
CA GLU A 160 -3.17 -17.65 2.52
C GLU A 160 -3.34 -17.74 1.00
N ILE A 161 -2.35 -18.30 0.31
CA ILE A 161 -2.41 -18.43 -1.15
C ILE A 161 -3.52 -19.40 -1.60
N LEU A 162 -3.79 -20.45 -0.81
CA LEU A 162 -4.90 -21.36 -1.09
C LEU A 162 -6.26 -20.67 -0.92
N LEU A 163 -6.42 -19.82 0.09
CA LEU A 163 -7.65 -19.06 0.27
C LEU A 163 -7.85 -18.01 -0.84
N ILE A 164 -6.79 -17.29 -1.22
CA ILE A 164 -6.84 -16.33 -2.33
C ILE A 164 -7.20 -17.01 -3.65
N LYS A 165 -6.64 -18.21 -3.91
CA LYS A 165 -7.02 -19.02 -5.08
C LYS A 165 -8.51 -19.33 -5.07
N ALA A 166 -9.03 -19.85 -3.95
CA ALA A 166 -10.46 -20.17 -3.82
C ALA A 166 -11.37 -18.94 -3.96
N ALA A 167 -10.94 -17.78 -3.47
CA ALA A 167 -11.66 -16.52 -3.62
C ALA A 167 -11.74 -16.07 -5.10
N LYS A 168 -10.62 -16.16 -5.84
CA LYS A 168 -10.58 -15.86 -7.28
C LYS A 168 -11.49 -16.80 -8.08
N GLU A 169 -11.49 -18.09 -7.77
CA GLU A 169 -12.37 -19.09 -8.42
C GLU A 169 -13.86 -18.79 -8.22
N ARG A 170 -14.21 -18.05 -7.15
CA ARG A 170 -15.58 -17.58 -6.86
C ARG A 170 -15.88 -16.19 -7.42
N GLY A 171 -14.97 -15.61 -8.20
CA GLY A 171 -15.14 -14.28 -8.79
C GLY A 171 -14.95 -13.12 -7.82
N ILE A 172 -14.42 -13.34 -6.61
CA ILE A 172 -14.09 -12.25 -5.68
C ILE A 172 -12.92 -11.46 -6.27
N LYS A 173 -13.06 -10.14 -6.30
CA LYS A 173 -12.09 -9.18 -6.88
C LYS A 173 -10.85 -9.03 -5.99
N VAL A 174 -10.02 -10.06 -5.90
CA VAL A 174 -8.80 -10.06 -5.08
C VAL A 174 -7.55 -10.28 -5.94
N THR A 175 -6.52 -9.48 -5.69
CA THR A 175 -5.16 -9.68 -6.20
C THR A 175 -4.18 -9.76 -5.02
N CYS A 176 -2.95 -10.19 -5.26
CA CYS A 176 -1.94 -10.29 -4.22
C CYS A 176 -0.53 -10.21 -4.79
N GLU A 177 0.45 -9.94 -3.93
CA GLU A 177 1.88 -9.97 -4.22
C GLU A 177 2.61 -10.90 -3.25
N VAL A 178 3.85 -11.27 -3.59
CA VAL A 178 4.76 -12.06 -2.76
C VAL A 178 6.12 -11.36 -2.76
N CYS A 179 6.79 -11.33 -1.62
CA CYS A 179 8.15 -10.79 -1.54
C CYS A 179 9.20 -11.88 -1.82
N PRO A 180 10.37 -11.54 -2.42
CA PRO A 180 11.40 -12.53 -2.76
C PRO A 180 11.97 -13.35 -1.59
N HIS A 181 11.77 -12.91 -0.34
CA HIS A 181 12.33 -13.54 0.86
C HIS A 181 11.38 -14.52 1.57
N HIS A 182 10.14 -14.66 1.11
CA HIS A 182 9.17 -15.66 1.59
C HIS A 182 9.39 -17.01 0.91
#